data_AF-A0A7S2T6N0-F1
#
_entry.id   AF-A0A7S2T6N0-F1
#
_cell.length_a   1.000
_cell.length_b   1.000
_cell.length_c   1.000
_cell.angle_alpha   90.00
_cell.angle_beta   90.00
_cell.angle_gamma   90.00
#
_symmetry.space_group_name_H-M   'P 1'
#
loop_
_entity.id
_entity.type
_entity.pdbx_description
1 polymer ?
#
loop_
_entity_poly.entity_id
_entity_poly.type
_entity_poly.pdbx_seq_one_letter_code
_entity_poly.pdbx_strand_id
1 'polypeptide(L)'
;MRGGAKVAVTQHRHEGVYIARGKEDALCTKNMVPGESVYGEKRVSVENEGDKVEYRVWNPFRSKLGAGILGGLDSIWMKPGSKVLYLGAASGTTVSHVSDIV
;
A
#
# COMPACT_ATOMS: atom_id res chain seq x y z
N MET A 1 2.56 -18.80 5.64
CA MET A 1 1.13 -18.91 5.28
C MET A 1 1.01 -18.69 3.77
N ARG A 2 0.53 -19.71 3.04
CA ARG A 2 0.46 -19.78 1.57
C ARG A 2 -0.51 -18.74 1.02
N GLY A 3 -0.08 -17.94 0.03
CA GLY A 3 -0.93 -17.03 -0.74
C GLY A 3 -1.88 -17.84 -1.60
N GLY A 4 -3.18 -17.56 -1.51
CA GLY A 4 -4.22 -18.35 -2.18
C GLY A 4 -5.63 -18.13 -1.65
N ALA A 5 -5.80 -17.39 -0.54
CA ALA A 5 -7.13 -16.89 -0.16
C ALA A 5 -7.56 -15.82 -1.17
N LYS A 6 -8.83 -15.84 -1.61
CA LYS A 6 -9.44 -14.71 -2.32
C LYS A 6 -9.44 -13.51 -1.38
N VAL A 7 -8.43 -12.66 -1.51
CA VAL A 7 -8.30 -11.42 -0.75
C VAL A 7 -9.15 -10.38 -1.46
N ALA A 8 -10.20 -9.90 -0.80
CA ALA A 8 -10.95 -8.75 -1.29
C ALA A 8 -10.13 -7.48 -0.97
N VAL A 9 -9.80 -6.67 -1.97
CA VAL A 9 -9.13 -5.38 -1.76
C VAL A 9 -10.18 -4.28 -1.81
N THR A 10 -10.24 -3.47 -0.76
CA THR A 10 -11.20 -2.35 -0.62
C THR A 10 -10.44 -1.04 -0.45
N GLN A 11 -11.00 0.05 -0.94
CA GLN A 11 -10.38 1.37 -0.79
C GLN A 11 -10.44 1.82 0.68
N HIS A 12 -9.35 2.39 1.19
CA HIS A 12 -9.32 3.04 2.50
C HIS A 12 -9.90 4.46 2.39
N ARG A 13 -10.21 5.11 3.52
CA ARG A 13 -10.70 6.50 3.52
C ARG A 13 -9.69 7.53 2.96
N HIS A 14 -8.41 7.18 2.93
CA HIS A 14 -7.37 7.99 2.30
C HIS A 14 -7.19 7.51 0.86
N GLU A 15 -7.32 8.42 -0.10
CA GLU A 15 -7.17 8.13 -1.52
C GLU A 15 -5.79 7.52 -1.83
N GLY A 16 -5.73 6.53 -2.73
CA GLY A 16 -4.51 5.79 -3.07
C GLY A 16 -4.10 4.72 -2.05
N VAL A 17 -4.77 4.64 -0.89
CA VAL A 17 -4.54 3.62 0.14
C VAL A 17 -5.68 2.60 0.12
N TYR A 18 -5.33 1.34 0.36
CA TYR A 18 -6.26 0.20 0.28
C TYR A 18 -6.12 -0.71 1.49
N ILE A 19 -7.16 -1.51 1.76
CA ILE A 19 -7.16 -2.58 2.75
C ILE A 19 -7.41 -3.90 2.03
N ALA A 20 -6.43 -4.79 2.10
CA ALA A 20 -6.56 -6.19 1.72
C ALA A 20 -7.23 -6.96 2.86
N ARG A 21 -8.46 -7.43 2.63
CA ARG A 21 -9.26 -8.20 3.61
C ARG A 21 -8.91 -9.68 3.54
N GLY A 22 -8.66 -10.28 4.69
CA GLY A 22 -8.32 -11.70 4.79
C GLY A 22 -8.56 -12.24 6.19
N LYS A 23 -7.77 -13.23 6.62
CA LYS A 23 -7.77 -13.66 8.04
C LYS A 23 -7.29 -12.53 8.96
N GLU A 24 -6.32 -11.76 8.46
CA GLU A 24 -5.84 -10.53 9.06
C GLU A 24 -5.87 -9.47 7.96
N ASP A 25 -6.45 -8.32 8.28
CA ASP A 25 -6.49 -7.20 7.35
C ASP A 25 -5.11 -6.56 7.23
N ALA A 26 -4.76 -6.15 6.01
CA ALA A 26 -3.48 -5.53 5.73
C ALA A 26 -3.66 -4.20 4.99
N LEU A 27 -2.90 -3.19 5.41
CA LEU A 27 -2.76 -1.93 4.69
C LEU A 27 -1.98 -2.17 3.39
N CYS A 28 -2.42 -1.58 2.28
CA CYS A 28 -1.78 -1.77 0.98
C CYS A 28 -1.80 -0.48 0.14
N THR A 29 -0.90 -0.42 -0.85
CA THR A 29 -0.89 0.57 -1.94
C THR A 29 -0.93 -0.16 -3.29
N LYS A 30 -1.45 0.50 -4.33
CA LYS A 30 -1.43 -0.06 -5.70
C LYS A 30 0.01 -0.04 -6.22
N ASN A 31 0.52 -1.18 -6.65
CA ASN A 31 1.90 -1.26 -7.13
C ASN A 31 2.04 -0.48 -8.45
N MET A 32 2.91 0.54 -8.46
CA MET A 32 3.23 1.29 -9.68
C MET A 32 4.03 0.45 -10.68
N VAL A 33 4.83 -0.52 -10.21
CA VAL A 33 5.64 -1.42 -11.04
C VAL A 33 5.28 -2.88 -10.73
N PRO A 34 4.18 -3.42 -11.32
CA PRO A 34 3.74 -4.79 -11.07
C PRO A 34 4.85 -5.81 -11.37
N GLY A 35 5.00 -6.81 -10.50
CA GLY A 35 6.04 -7.83 -10.65
C GLY A 35 7.25 -7.61 -9.72
N GLU A 36 7.47 -6.37 -9.28
CA GLU A 36 8.59 -6.01 -8.40
C GLU A 36 8.13 -5.71 -6.96
N SER A 37 8.96 -6.12 -6.00
CA SER A 37 8.88 -5.68 -4.60
C SER A 37 10.15 -4.93 -4.22
N VAL A 38 10.04 -3.96 -3.31
CA VAL A 38 11.18 -3.09 -2.97
C VAL A 38 12.01 -3.66 -1.82
N TYR A 39 11.34 -4.22 -0.81
CA TYR A 39 12.01 -4.73 0.41
C TYR A 39 11.53 -6.13 0.78
N GLY A 40 11.01 -6.88 -0.19
CA GLY A 40 10.51 -8.25 0.01
C GLY A 40 9.12 -8.30 0.67
N GLU A 41 8.36 -7.20 0.61
CA GLU A 41 6.98 -7.14 1.07
C GLU A 41 6.07 -8.12 0.31
N LYS A 42 5.03 -8.58 1.00
CA LYS A 42 3.99 -9.40 0.36
C LYS A 42 3.26 -8.56 -0.68
N ARG A 43 2.85 -9.21 -1.76
CA ARG A 43 2.07 -8.61 -2.84
C ARG A 43 0.76 -9.37 -3.02
N VAL A 44 -0.28 -8.64 -3.38
CA VAL A 44 -1.64 -9.16 -3.61
C VAL A 44 -2.00 -8.83 -5.05
N SER A 45 -2.18 -9.84 -5.90
CA SER A 45 -2.71 -9.63 -7.25
C SER A 45 -4.22 -9.85 -7.22
N VAL A 46 -4.96 -8.91 -7.78
CA VAL A 46 -6.41 -9.00 -8.02
C VAL A 46 -6.63 -8.93 -9.52
N GLU A 47 -7.44 -9.84 -10.04
CA GLU A 47 -7.78 -9.92 -11.46
C GLU A 47 -9.25 -9.55 -11.61
N ASN A 48 -9.53 -8.47 -12.32
CA ASN A 48 -10.88 -8.00 -12.64
C ASN A 48 -11.02 -7.92 -14.15
N GLU A 49 -11.90 -8.72 -14.73
CA GLU A 49 -12.34 -8.60 -16.15
C GLU A 49 -11.19 -8.54 -17.18
N GLY A 50 -10.02 -9.12 -16.87
CA GLY A 50 -8.83 -9.14 -17.72
C GLY A 50 -7.72 -8.18 -17.28
N ASP A 51 -8.02 -7.20 -16.43
CA ASP A 51 -7.03 -6.31 -15.84
C ASP A 51 -6.48 -6.89 -14.54
N LYS A 52 -5.17 -7.17 -14.54
CA LYS A 52 -4.43 -7.63 -13.38
C LYS A 52 -3.84 -6.44 -12.63
N VAL A 53 -4.42 -6.12 -11.47
CA VAL A 53 -3.89 -5.09 -10.57
C VAL A 53 -3.09 -5.75 -9.46
N GLU A 54 -1.87 -5.27 -9.23
CA GLU A 54 -1.05 -5.70 -8.11
C GLU A 54 -1.04 -4.64 -7.01
N TYR A 55 -1.14 -5.08 -5.76
CA TYR A 55 -1.03 -4.26 -4.56
C TYR A 55 0.13 -4.74 -3.71
N ARG A 56 0.77 -3.82 -2.99
CA ARG A 56 1.87 -4.11 -2.07
C ARG A 56 1.44 -3.92 -0.63
N VAL A 57 1.73 -4.89 0.22
CA VAL A 57 1.43 -4.82 1.65
C VAL A 57 2.36 -3.81 2.32
N TRP A 58 1.77 -2.84 3.00
CA TRP A 58 2.48 -1.79 3.72
C TRP A 58 2.57 -2.15 5.21
N ASN A 59 3.78 -2.46 5.68
CA ASN A 59 3.99 -2.85 7.06
C ASN A 59 4.04 -1.63 8.02
N PRO A 60 3.06 -1.46 8.93
CA PRO A 60 3.03 -0.34 9.87
C PRO A 60 4.17 -0.37 10.89
N PHE A 61 4.72 -1.54 11.23
CA PHE A 61 5.86 -1.66 12.15
C PHE A 61 7.19 -1.21 11.53
N ARG A 62 7.22 -0.97 10.21
CA ARG A 62 8.39 -0.47 9.47
C ARG A 62 8.16 0.91 8.87
N SER A 63 6.98 1.50 9.08
CA SER A 63 6.62 2.79 8.51
C SER A 63 5.80 3.61 9.49
N LYS A 64 6.37 4.74 9.96
CA LYS A 64 5.66 5.68 10.83
C LYS A 64 4.39 6.23 10.16
N LEU A 65 4.43 6.44 8.84
CA LEU A 65 3.27 6.89 8.06
C LEU A 65 2.20 5.79 7.99
N GLY A 66 2.58 4.55 7.67
CA GLY A 66 1.66 3.41 7.69
C GLY A 66 1.02 3.19 9.07
N ALA A 67 1.82 3.33 10.14
CA ALA A 67 1.32 3.30 11.52
C ALA A 67 0.36 4.45 11.82
N GLY A 68 0.65 5.67 11.37
CA GLY A 68 -0.23 6.83 11.53
C GLY A 68 -1.58 6.67 10.81
N ILE A 69 -1.56 6.10 9.60
CA ILE A 69 -2.78 5.77 8.86
C ILE A 69 -3.66 4.78 9.64
N LEU A 70 -3.07 3.68 10.13
CA LEU A 70 -3.81 2.71 10.96
C LEU A 70 -4.21 3.28 12.33
N GLY A 71 -3.42 4.20 12.87
CA GLY A 71 -3.71 4.93 14.09
C GLY A 71 -4.85 5.94 13.96
N GLY A 72 -5.38 6.15 12.76
CA GLY A 72 -6.60 6.93 12.57
C GLY A 72 -6.36 8.41 12.30
N LEU A 73 -5.21 8.82 11.74
CA LEU A 73 -5.00 10.20 11.25
C LEU A 73 -6.13 10.65 10.31
N ASP A 74 -6.75 11.80 10.58
CA ASP A 74 -7.89 12.30 9.80
C ASP A 74 -7.53 12.59 8.33
N SER A 75 -6.37 13.21 8.10
CA SER A 75 -5.82 13.47 6.77
C SER A 75 -4.31 13.19 6.75
N ILE A 76 -3.82 12.74 5.59
CA ILE A 76 -2.39 12.55 5.31
C ILE A 76 -1.84 13.53 4.26
N TRP A 77 -2.69 14.40 3.70
CA TRP A 77 -2.30 15.46 2.75
C TRP A 77 -1.57 15.01 1.48
N MET A 78 -1.73 13.73 1.09
CA MET A 78 -1.05 13.12 -0.06
C MET A 78 -2.01 12.30 -0.91
N LYS A 79 -3.03 12.94 -1.47
CA LYS A 79 -3.92 12.28 -2.43
C LYS A 79 -3.20 12.05 -3.79
N PRO A 80 -3.68 11.14 -4.64
CA PRO A 80 -3.14 10.98 -6.00
C PRO A 80 -3.06 12.30 -6.77
N GLY A 81 -1.96 12.50 -7.49
CA GLY A 81 -1.62 13.73 -8.20
C GLY A 81 -0.91 14.80 -7.35
N SER A 82 -0.65 14.53 -6.06
CA SER A 82 0.05 15.46 -5.18
C SER A 82 1.56 15.49 -5.46
N LYS A 83 2.21 16.64 -5.23
CA LYS A 83 3.69 16.71 -5.19
C LYS A 83 4.15 16.65 -3.75
N VAL A 84 4.94 15.64 -3.40
CA VAL A 84 5.40 15.39 -2.03
C VAL A 84 6.92 15.46 -1.95
N LEU A 85 7.44 16.27 -1.02
CA LEU A 85 8.84 16.26 -0.63
C LEU A 85 9.01 15.33 0.58
N TYR A 86 9.71 14.22 0.39
CA TYR A 86 10.02 13.29 1.48
C TYR A 86 11.43 13.55 2.04
N LEU A 87 11.51 14.04 3.28
CA LEU A 87 12.79 14.30 3.95
C LEU A 87 13.22 13.09 4.78
N GLY A 88 14.48 12.65 4.59
CA GLY A 88 15.02 11.48 5.31
C GLY A 88 14.59 10.13 4.73
N ALA A 89 14.60 10.00 3.40
CA ALA A 89 14.43 8.70 2.76
C ALA A 89 15.72 7.86 2.89
N ALA A 90 15.70 6.86 3.77
CA ALA A 90 16.84 5.96 3.97
C ALA A 90 16.90 4.86 2.88
N SER A 91 16.17 3.77 3.05
CA SER A 91 16.25 2.57 2.20
C SER A 91 15.06 2.38 1.24
N GLY A 92 14.25 3.42 1.01
CA GLY A 92 13.12 3.31 0.08
C GLY A 92 11.82 2.73 0.65
N THR A 93 11.85 2.08 1.82
CA THR A 93 10.72 1.26 2.34
C THR A 93 9.39 2.00 2.47
N THR A 94 9.38 3.24 2.98
CA THR A 94 8.15 4.05 3.07
C THR A 94 7.92 4.89 1.83
N VAL A 95 8.98 5.47 1.25
CA VAL A 95 8.84 6.37 0.10
C VAL A 95 8.35 5.63 -1.15
N SER A 96 8.61 4.32 -1.28
CA SER A 96 8.02 3.52 -2.36
C SER A 96 6.50 3.44 -2.25
N HIS A 97 5.94 3.32 -1.04
CA HIS A 97 4.49 3.36 -0.83
C HIS A 97 3.93 4.77 -1.00
N VAL A 98 4.69 5.81 -0.64
CA VAL A 98 4.29 7.20 -0.95
C VAL A 98 4.24 7.41 -2.47
N SER A 99 5.22 6.90 -3.21
CA SER A 99 5.27 6.97 -4.66
C SER A 99 4.10 6.23 -5.31
N ASP A 100 3.65 5.10 -4.76
CA ASP A 100 2.47 4.39 -5.26
C ASP A 100 1.17 5.20 -5.14
N ILE A 101 1.11 6.16 -4.21
CA ILE A 101 -0.09 6.95 -3.92
C ILE A 101 -0.17 8.20 -4.79
N VAL A 102 0.95 8.91 -4.98
CA VAL A 102 1.00 10.27 -5.53
C VAL A 102 1.09 10.35 -7.05
#